data_AF-A0AAW1ISB5-F1
#
_entry.id   AF-A0AAW1ISB5-F1
#
_cell.length_a   1.000
_cell.length_b   1.000
_cell.length_c   1.000
_cell.angle_alpha   90.00
_cell.angle_beta   90.00
_cell.angle_gamma   90.00
#
_symmetry.space_group_name_H-M   'P 1'
#
loop_
_entity.id
_entity.type
_entity.pdbx_description
1 polymer ?
#
loop_
_entity_poly.entity_id
_entity_poly.type
_entity_poly.pdbx_seq_one_letter_code
_entity_poly.pdbx_strand_id
1 'polypeptide(L)'
;MIATGSQDKTLKLWSEDLQLLGVLRGHKRSVWCVRFSPVDQVVLSSSADTTIKLWSVENLNCLKTFQSHEASVLRIEFITNGMQFLSTGGDGLVKLFNVKTSDCVLTVSEHEGRIWSLALKKDESQFVTGGSDSLLVKWRDVTEEKIRQRLEEHEEYILQEQQLSNYLQGDQFLKALKLALSLNKPLHVLKIVQNIIKKGEFGLNDTIAELRNDQKEQLLKIAANWNTNSKYCQPAQVVLNVLLSELQSGKFRPSGLSNTLEGLLPYTERHFKRATQLLQDIYFITYTMNCMQPHLRIN
;
A
#
# COMPACT_ATOMS: atom_id res chain seq x y z
N MET A 1 6.14 7.02 -45.95
CA MET A 1 4.72 7.49 -45.77
C MET A 1 4.66 8.71 -44.87
N ILE A 2 3.78 9.67 -45.17
CA ILE A 2 3.61 10.92 -44.41
C ILE A 2 2.17 11.00 -43.88
N ALA A 3 1.98 11.41 -42.63
CA ALA A 3 0.67 11.69 -42.07
C ALA A 3 0.56 13.16 -41.70
N THR A 4 -0.53 13.79 -42.12
CA THR A 4 -0.84 15.18 -41.81
C THR A 4 -2.15 15.26 -41.05
N GLY A 5 -2.13 15.86 -39.85
CA GLY A 5 -3.34 16.23 -39.11
C GLY A 5 -3.71 17.68 -39.43
N SER A 6 -4.97 17.93 -39.77
CA SER A 6 -5.48 19.28 -40.05
C SER A 6 -6.47 19.73 -38.97
N GLN A 7 -6.65 21.06 -38.89
CA GLN A 7 -7.75 21.66 -38.14
C GLN A 7 -9.13 21.30 -38.72
N ASP A 8 -9.17 20.84 -39.98
CA ASP A 8 -10.36 20.33 -40.68
C ASP A 8 -10.88 18.99 -40.12
N LYS A 9 -10.36 18.54 -38.97
CA LYS A 9 -10.76 17.31 -38.24
C LYS A 9 -10.39 16.01 -38.98
N THR A 10 -9.69 16.14 -40.10
CA THR A 10 -9.27 15.02 -40.94
C THR A 10 -7.78 14.77 -40.77
N LEU A 11 -7.42 13.50 -40.80
CA LEU A 11 -6.04 13.09 -41.05
C LEU A 11 -5.93 12.61 -42.49
N LYS A 12 -4.87 13.03 -43.17
CA LYS A 12 -4.55 12.56 -44.52
C LYS A 12 -3.24 11.79 -44.48
N LEU A 13 -3.23 10.63 -45.13
CA LEU A 13 -2.04 9.82 -45.34
C LEU A 13 -1.57 9.99 -46.78
N TRP A 14 -0.27 10.21 -46.94
CA TRP A 14 0.40 10.47 -48.20
C TRP A 14 1.51 9.45 -48.43
N SER A 15 1.71 9.08 -49.69
CA SER A 15 2.89 8.37 -50.15
C SER A 15 4.11 9.29 -50.12
N GLU A 16 5.30 8.72 -50.29
CA GLU A 16 6.55 9.50 -50.42
C GLU A 16 6.54 10.37 -51.68
N ASP A 17 5.83 9.93 -52.72
CA ASP A 17 5.58 10.70 -53.94
C ASP A 17 4.47 11.77 -53.80
N LEU A 18 4.07 12.10 -52.56
CA LEU A 18 2.99 13.03 -52.23
C LEU A 18 1.61 12.66 -52.81
N GLN A 19 1.41 11.40 -53.19
CA GLN A 19 0.09 10.91 -53.60
C GLN A 19 -0.77 10.63 -52.37
N LEU A 20 -2.05 11.02 -52.42
CA LEU A 20 -2.99 10.79 -51.33
C LEU A 20 -3.37 9.30 -51.27
N LEU A 21 -2.97 8.63 -50.19
CA LEU A 21 -3.29 7.21 -49.96
C LEU A 21 -4.66 7.04 -49.29
N GLY A 22 -5.04 7.95 -48.39
CA GLY A 22 -6.29 7.83 -47.65
C GLY A 22 -6.59 9.01 -46.73
N VAL A 23 -7.87 9.14 -46.37
CA VAL A 23 -8.36 10.16 -45.44
C VAL A 23 -9.06 9.49 -44.27
N LEU A 24 -8.51 9.64 -43.07
CA LEU A 24 -9.10 9.15 -41.84
C LEU A 24 -10.07 10.21 -41.30
N ARG A 25 -11.36 9.85 -41.21
CA ARG A 25 -12.43 10.70 -40.67
C ARG A 25 -12.97 10.08 -39.39
N GLY A 26 -13.12 10.87 -38.33
CA GLY A 26 -13.73 10.38 -37.08
C GLY A 26 -13.38 11.16 -35.82
N HIS A 27 -12.54 12.19 -35.90
CA HIS A 27 -12.40 13.19 -34.83
C HIS A 27 -13.52 14.24 -34.93
N LYS A 28 -13.98 14.76 -33.79
CA LYS A 28 -15.07 15.76 -33.69
C LYS A 28 -14.55 17.20 -33.80
N ARG A 29 -13.26 17.45 -33.50
CA ARG A 29 -12.49 18.70 -33.63
C ARG A 29 -11.15 18.43 -34.32
N SER A 30 -10.40 19.53 -34.46
CA SER A 30 -9.06 19.63 -34.98
C SER A 30 -8.09 18.63 -34.36
N VAL A 31 -7.27 18.04 -35.22
CA VAL A 31 -6.20 17.12 -34.86
C VAL A 31 -4.92 17.93 -34.66
N TRP A 32 -4.28 17.80 -33.50
CA TRP A 32 -3.09 18.59 -33.14
C TRP A 32 -1.78 17.87 -33.46
N CYS A 33 -1.71 16.57 -33.21
CA CYS A 33 -0.50 15.80 -33.40
C CYS A 33 -0.82 14.41 -33.96
N VAL A 34 0.12 13.90 -34.75
CA VAL A 34 0.04 12.60 -35.40
C VAL A 34 1.38 11.92 -35.25
N ARG A 35 1.39 10.65 -34.85
CA ARG A 35 2.61 9.85 -34.74
C ARG A 35 2.38 8.46 -35.33
N PHE A 36 3.33 8.00 -36.13
CA PHE A 36 3.39 6.62 -36.56
C PHE A 36 3.99 5.76 -35.44
N SER A 37 3.47 4.55 -35.28
CA SER A 37 4.16 3.52 -34.49
C SER A 37 5.42 3.10 -35.24
N PRO A 38 6.56 2.92 -34.54
CA PRO A 38 7.81 2.48 -35.16
C PRO A 38 7.81 1.00 -35.56
N VAL A 39 6.88 0.19 -35.03
CA VAL A 39 6.85 -1.27 -35.21
C VAL A 39 5.58 -1.73 -35.91
N ASP A 40 4.43 -1.18 -35.52
CA ASP A 40 3.14 -1.57 -36.08
C ASP A 40 2.71 -0.61 -37.20
N GLN A 41 1.93 -1.10 -38.17
CA GLN A 41 1.30 -0.25 -39.20
C GLN A 41 0.10 0.53 -38.63
N VAL A 42 0.37 1.34 -37.61
CA VAL A 42 -0.62 2.04 -36.79
C VAL A 42 -0.26 3.52 -36.67
N VAL A 43 -1.27 4.37 -36.65
CA VAL A 43 -1.14 5.82 -36.46
C VAL A 43 -1.90 6.25 -35.20
N LEU A 44 -1.21 6.96 -34.31
CA LEU A 44 -1.82 7.70 -33.20
C LEU A 44 -2.13 9.12 -33.61
N SER A 45 -3.25 9.63 -33.12
CA SER A 45 -3.70 11.00 -33.37
C SER A 45 -4.30 11.61 -32.10
N SER A 46 -3.87 12.83 -31.76
CA SER A 46 -4.46 13.63 -30.68
C SER A 46 -5.43 14.66 -31.25
N SER A 47 -6.56 14.83 -30.58
CA SER A 47 -7.56 15.83 -30.94
C SER A 47 -7.77 16.86 -29.83
N ALA A 48 -8.28 18.02 -30.23
CA ALA A 48 -8.85 19.01 -29.33
C ALA A 48 -10.12 18.52 -28.60
N ASP A 49 -10.71 17.39 -29.02
CA ASP A 49 -11.85 16.73 -28.36
C ASP A 49 -11.49 15.94 -27.10
N THR A 50 -10.29 16.14 -26.56
CA THR A 50 -9.76 15.44 -25.38
C THR A 50 -9.55 13.91 -25.56
N THR A 51 -9.75 13.44 -26.79
CA THR A 51 -9.60 12.05 -27.20
C THR A 51 -8.33 11.82 -28.00
N ILE A 52 -7.80 10.62 -27.86
CA ILE A 52 -6.71 10.08 -28.65
C ILE A 52 -7.27 8.90 -29.43
N LYS A 53 -7.00 8.85 -30.73
CA LYS A 53 -7.44 7.74 -31.58
C LYS A 53 -6.26 7.02 -32.19
N LEU A 54 -6.37 5.69 -32.21
CA LEU A 54 -5.44 4.78 -32.83
C LEU A 54 -6.07 4.23 -34.11
N TRP A 55 -5.37 4.38 -35.23
CA TRP A 55 -5.84 4.04 -36.57
C TRP A 55 -4.95 2.94 -37.17
N SER A 56 -5.57 2.00 -37.88
CA SER A 56 -4.84 1.07 -38.75
C SER A 56 -4.51 1.77 -40.06
N VAL A 57 -3.27 1.63 -40.54
CA VAL A 57 -2.83 2.17 -41.83
C VAL A 57 -3.44 1.38 -42.99
N GLU A 58 -3.50 0.05 -42.88
CA GLU A 58 -4.01 -0.84 -43.94
C GLU A 58 -5.51 -0.63 -44.20
N ASN A 59 -6.29 -0.60 -43.12
CA ASN A 59 -7.75 -0.55 -43.21
C ASN A 59 -8.33 0.87 -43.10
N LEU A 60 -7.48 1.87 -42.81
CA LEU A 60 -7.87 3.27 -42.58
C LEU A 60 -8.98 3.45 -41.52
N ASN A 61 -9.13 2.46 -40.63
CA ASN A 61 -10.20 2.40 -39.64
C ASN A 61 -9.69 2.75 -38.24
N CYS A 62 -10.57 3.34 -37.43
CA CYS A 62 -10.30 3.63 -36.03
C CYS A 62 -10.37 2.32 -35.23
N LEU A 63 -9.23 1.88 -34.71
CA LEU A 63 -9.13 0.67 -33.89
C LEU A 63 -9.55 0.95 -32.44
N LYS A 64 -9.03 2.04 -31.84
CA LYS A 64 -9.28 2.39 -30.45
C LYS A 64 -9.44 3.89 -30.26
N THR A 65 -10.29 4.24 -29.28
CA THR A 65 -10.50 5.61 -28.80
C THR A 65 -10.16 5.68 -27.32
N PHE A 66 -9.18 6.49 -26.95
CA PHE A 66 -8.81 6.75 -25.55
C PHE A 66 -9.40 8.09 -25.14
N GLN A 67 -10.20 8.09 -24.08
CA GLN A 67 -10.62 9.31 -23.41
C GLN A 67 -9.55 9.64 -22.38
N SER A 68 -8.75 10.66 -22.66
CA SER A 68 -7.45 10.82 -21.99
C SER A 68 -7.40 12.00 -21.05
N HIS A 69 -7.91 13.17 -21.45
CA HIS A 69 -7.73 14.43 -20.73
C HIS A 69 -9.06 15.17 -20.56
N GLU A 70 -9.08 16.20 -19.71
CA GLU A 70 -10.24 17.08 -19.52
C GLU A 70 -10.21 18.26 -20.51
N ALA A 71 -9.02 18.66 -20.96
CA ALA A 71 -8.79 19.57 -22.07
C ALA A 71 -8.13 18.91 -23.29
N SER A 72 -7.83 19.76 -24.28
CA SER A 72 -7.26 19.36 -25.55
C SER A 72 -5.90 18.68 -25.39
N VAL A 73 -5.70 17.59 -26.13
CA VAL A 73 -4.42 16.87 -26.16
C VAL A 73 -3.52 17.51 -27.20
N LEU A 74 -2.38 18.04 -26.77
CA LEU A 74 -1.51 18.84 -27.63
C LEU A 74 -0.47 17.96 -28.32
N ARG A 75 0.17 17.05 -27.58
CA ARG A 75 1.21 16.16 -28.13
C ARG A 75 1.03 14.71 -27.69
N ILE A 76 1.50 13.82 -28.55
CA ILE A 76 1.62 12.39 -28.31
C ILE A 76 2.99 11.94 -28.78
N GLU A 77 3.58 10.99 -28.06
CA GLU A 77 4.78 10.28 -28.49
C GLU A 77 4.73 8.82 -28.06
N PHE A 78 5.19 7.91 -28.90
CA PHE A 78 5.28 6.49 -28.57
C PHE A 78 6.53 6.23 -27.72
N ILE A 79 6.38 5.39 -26.70
CA ILE A 79 7.49 4.84 -25.91
C ILE A 79 7.53 3.32 -26.14
N THR A 80 8.73 2.76 -26.19
CA THR A 80 8.98 1.31 -26.23
C THR A 80 8.35 0.66 -27.45
N ASN A 81 8.99 0.78 -28.60
CA ASN A 81 8.65 0.00 -29.81
C ASN A 81 7.13 -0.04 -30.13
N GLY A 82 6.37 1.00 -29.79
CA GLY A 82 4.93 1.11 -30.05
C GLY A 82 3.98 0.48 -29.02
N MET A 83 4.46 -0.14 -27.92
CA MET A 83 3.57 -0.73 -26.90
C MET A 83 2.95 0.28 -25.95
N GLN A 84 3.68 1.36 -25.64
CA GLN A 84 3.22 2.42 -24.75
C GLN A 84 3.26 3.77 -25.48
N PHE A 85 2.49 4.74 -24.99
CA PHE A 85 2.60 6.11 -25.48
C PHE A 85 2.33 7.12 -24.37
N LEU A 86 3.00 8.27 -24.48
CA LEU A 86 2.72 9.45 -23.68
C LEU A 86 1.76 10.36 -24.40
N SER A 87 0.92 11.00 -23.61
CA SER A 87 0.05 12.08 -24.04
C SER A 87 0.23 13.27 -23.12
N THR A 88 0.26 14.47 -23.70
CA THR A 88 0.28 15.72 -22.94
C THR A 88 -0.99 16.52 -23.19
N GLY A 89 -1.63 16.91 -22.08
CA GLY A 89 -2.86 17.69 -22.09
C GLY A 89 -2.60 19.18 -21.92
N GLY A 90 -3.60 19.98 -22.30
CA GLY A 90 -3.70 21.38 -21.92
C GLY A 90 -3.94 21.59 -20.41
N ASP A 91 -4.24 20.53 -19.67
CA ASP A 91 -4.50 20.55 -18.21
C ASP A 91 -3.21 20.52 -17.37
N GLY A 92 -2.03 20.60 -17.98
CA GLY A 92 -0.75 20.41 -17.27
C GLY A 92 -0.42 18.95 -16.93
N LEU A 93 -1.24 18.01 -17.39
CA LEU A 93 -1.08 16.59 -17.15
C LEU A 93 -0.32 15.88 -18.25
N VAL A 94 0.60 15.00 -17.84
CA VAL A 94 1.23 13.99 -18.69
C VAL A 94 0.65 12.64 -18.31
N LYS A 95 0.13 11.89 -19.29
CA LYS A 95 -0.44 10.55 -19.06
C LYS A 95 0.27 9.50 -19.90
N LEU A 96 0.62 8.38 -19.28
CA LEU A 96 1.19 7.19 -19.90
C LEU A 96 0.09 6.14 -20.10
N PHE A 97 -0.05 5.68 -21.34
CA PHE A 97 -1.03 4.67 -21.73
C PHE A 97 -0.36 3.42 -22.27
N ASN A 98 -1.00 2.28 -21.99
CA ASN A 98 -0.66 1.01 -22.63
C ASN A 98 -1.62 0.73 -23.79
N VAL A 99 -1.08 0.49 -24.99
CA VAL A 99 -1.88 0.25 -26.20
C VAL A 99 -2.70 -1.04 -26.10
N LYS A 100 -2.16 -2.08 -25.45
CA LYS A 100 -2.82 -3.39 -25.37
C LYS A 100 -4.02 -3.38 -24.43
N THR A 101 -3.80 -2.97 -23.18
CA THR A 101 -4.83 -3.02 -22.14
C THR A 101 -5.78 -1.82 -22.19
N SER A 102 -5.40 -0.75 -22.90
CA SER A 102 -6.10 0.53 -22.96
C SER A 102 -6.17 1.29 -21.63
N ASP A 103 -5.36 0.90 -20.66
CA ASP A 103 -5.34 1.53 -19.34
C ASP A 103 -4.38 2.72 -19.28
N CYS A 104 -4.75 3.69 -18.47
CA CYS A 104 -3.85 4.77 -18.05
C CYS A 104 -2.96 4.24 -16.92
N VAL A 105 -1.67 4.03 -17.20
CA VAL A 105 -0.70 3.49 -16.23
C VAL A 105 -0.27 4.56 -15.24
N LEU A 106 -0.05 5.77 -15.72
CA LEU A 106 0.50 6.87 -14.93
C LEU A 106 -0.15 8.18 -15.34
N THR A 107 -0.49 9.01 -14.36
CA THR A 107 -0.84 10.43 -14.57
C THR A 107 0.11 11.26 -13.71
N VAL A 108 0.72 12.27 -14.30
CA VAL A 108 1.71 13.12 -13.63
C VAL A 108 1.39 14.59 -13.85
N SER A 109 1.49 15.37 -12.78
CA SER A 109 1.11 16.77 -12.68
C SER A 109 2.23 17.61 -12.05
N GLU A 110 3.21 18.01 -12.85
CA GLU A 110 4.27 18.92 -12.38
C GLU A 110 4.25 20.28 -13.10
N HIS A 111 3.37 20.45 -14.08
CA HIS A 111 3.18 21.72 -14.79
C HIS A 111 1.88 22.37 -14.31
N GLU A 112 1.90 23.69 -14.07
CA GLU A 112 0.73 24.47 -13.66
C GLU A 112 -0.12 24.91 -14.88
N GLY A 113 0.47 24.87 -16.08
CA GLY A 113 -0.12 25.30 -17.33
C GLY A 113 0.05 24.30 -18.48
N ARG A 114 -0.18 24.79 -19.70
CA ARG A 114 -0.33 23.94 -20.90
C ARG A 114 1.00 23.36 -21.35
N ILE A 115 1.06 22.05 -21.57
CA ILE A 115 2.26 21.38 -22.07
C ILE A 115 2.26 21.37 -23.60
N TRP A 116 3.16 22.16 -24.20
CA TRP A 116 3.23 22.35 -25.65
C TRP A 116 4.09 21.33 -26.37
N SER A 117 5.17 20.91 -25.73
CA SER A 117 6.18 20.06 -26.33
C SER A 117 6.53 18.90 -25.42
N LEU A 118 6.66 17.74 -26.05
CA LEU A 118 7.20 16.54 -25.45
C LEU A 118 8.24 15.98 -26.43
N ALA A 119 9.42 15.64 -25.90
CA ALA A 119 10.53 15.11 -26.68
C ALA A 119 11.16 13.93 -25.95
N LEU A 120 11.20 12.78 -26.62
CA LEU A 120 11.91 11.59 -26.17
C LEU A 120 13.38 11.60 -26.60
N LYS A 121 14.25 11.12 -25.72
CA LYS A 121 15.61 10.70 -26.10
C LYS A 121 15.50 9.36 -26.83
N LYS A 122 16.30 9.16 -27.89
CA LYS A 122 16.36 7.89 -28.67
C LYS A 122 16.69 6.64 -27.84
N ASP A 123 17.28 6.86 -26.67
CA ASP A 123 17.65 5.85 -25.68
C ASP A 123 16.46 5.41 -24.80
N GLU A 124 15.27 6.00 -25.02
CA GLU A 124 13.98 5.77 -24.34
C GLU A 124 13.97 5.99 -22.81
N SER A 125 15.14 6.10 -22.18
CA SER A 125 15.35 6.25 -20.74
C SER A 125 14.90 7.60 -20.18
N GLN A 126 14.76 8.61 -21.04
CA GLN A 126 14.49 9.98 -20.65
C GLN A 126 13.56 10.68 -21.65
N PHE A 127 12.63 11.48 -21.12
CA PHE A 127 11.83 12.40 -21.91
C PHE A 127 11.80 13.78 -21.26
N VAL A 128 11.60 14.81 -22.07
CA VAL A 128 11.52 16.19 -21.61
C VAL A 128 10.15 16.74 -21.97
N THR A 129 9.50 17.40 -21.02
CA THR A 129 8.26 18.13 -21.25
C THR A 129 8.47 19.63 -21.06
N GLY A 130 7.89 20.41 -21.96
CA GLY A 130 7.94 21.87 -21.92
C GLY A 130 6.55 22.48 -21.77
N GLY A 131 6.37 23.26 -20.72
CA GLY A 131 5.11 23.92 -20.37
C GLY A 131 5.06 25.39 -20.82
N SER A 132 3.87 25.98 -20.74
CA SER A 132 3.67 27.44 -20.84
C SER A 132 4.38 28.20 -19.71
N ASP A 133 4.66 27.52 -18.61
CA ASP A 133 5.14 28.12 -17.37
C ASP A 133 6.65 28.33 -17.39
N SER A 134 7.25 28.31 -18.60
CA SER A 134 8.70 28.38 -18.85
C SER A 134 9.51 27.22 -18.26
N LEU A 135 8.86 26.26 -17.59
CA LEU A 135 9.48 25.08 -17.01
C LEU A 135 9.74 24.00 -18.07
N LEU A 136 10.96 23.47 -18.05
CA LEU A 136 11.33 22.24 -18.73
C LEU A 136 11.54 21.16 -17.69
N VAL A 137 10.66 20.16 -17.66
CA VAL A 137 10.77 19.04 -16.73
C VAL A 137 11.38 17.86 -17.47
N LYS A 138 12.49 17.37 -16.92
CA LYS A 138 13.18 16.18 -17.42
C LYS A 138 12.75 14.97 -16.60
N TRP A 139 12.25 13.97 -17.30
CA TRP A 139 11.77 12.72 -16.74
C TRP A 139 12.76 11.60 -17.02
N ARG A 140 12.91 10.71 -16.04
CA ARG A 140 13.70 9.49 -16.13
C ARG A 140 12.79 8.32 -15.78
N ASP A 141 12.97 7.20 -16.48
CA ASP A 141 12.30 5.96 -16.08
C ASP A 141 12.93 5.42 -14.78
N VAL A 142 12.09 5.20 -13.77
CA VAL A 142 12.46 4.70 -12.43
C VAL A 142 11.72 3.37 -12.13
N THR A 143 11.04 2.78 -13.12
CA THR A 143 10.24 1.57 -12.92
C THR A 143 11.07 0.41 -12.40
N GLU A 144 12.21 0.12 -13.02
CA GLU A 144 13.12 -0.96 -12.62
C GLU A 144 13.72 -0.73 -11.22
N GLU A 145 14.16 0.49 -10.92
CA GLU A 145 14.73 0.85 -9.62
C GLU A 145 13.68 0.67 -8.51
N LYS A 146 12.43 1.08 -8.76
CA LYS A 146 11.32 0.94 -7.81
C LYS A 146 10.88 -0.52 -7.62
N ILE A 147 10.90 -1.32 -8.69
CA ILE A 147 10.62 -2.77 -8.59
C ILE A 147 11.71 -3.43 -7.74
N ARG A 148 12.99 -3.11 -7.99
CA ARG A 148 14.11 -3.65 -7.23
C ARG A 148 14.03 -3.30 -5.74
N GLN A 149 13.78 -2.04 -5.41
CA GLN A 149 13.59 -1.61 -4.02
C GLN A 149 12.45 -2.38 -3.32
N ARG A 150 11.31 -2.57 -4.00
CA ARG A 150 10.20 -3.37 -3.44
C ARG A 150 10.56 -4.84 -3.26
N LEU A 151 11.33 -5.41 -4.18
CA LEU A 151 11.80 -6.79 -4.06
C LEU A 151 12.75 -6.92 -2.87
N GLU A 152 13.70 -5.99 -2.72
CA GLU A 152 14.63 -5.95 -1.60
C GLU A 152 13.89 -5.79 -0.25
N GLU A 153 12.95 -4.85 -0.15
CA GLU A 153 12.10 -4.68 1.04
C GLU A 153 11.28 -5.96 1.35
N HIS A 154 10.78 -6.63 0.31
CA HIS A 154 10.02 -7.86 0.46
C HIS A 154 10.89 -9.04 0.89
N GLU A 155 12.10 -9.16 0.34
CA GLU A 155 13.09 -10.16 0.72
C GLU A 155 13.54 -9.97 2.17
N GLU A 156 13.83 -8.73 2.59
CA GLU A 156 14.14 -8.40 3.98
C GLU A 156 12.98 -8.76 4.91
N TYR A 157 11.74 -8.47 4.50
CA TYR A 157 10.55 -8.84 5.27
C TYR A 157 10.40 -10.37 5.42
N ILE A 158 10.57 -11.13 4.33
CA ILE A 158 10.52 -12.61 4.36
C ILE A 158 11.61 -13.15 5.27
N LEU A 159 12.83 -12.61 5.19
CA LEU A 159 13.94 -13.02 6.04
C LEU A 159 13.63 -12.79 7.53
N GLN A 160 13.05 -11.63 7.86
CA GLN A 160 12.62 -11.33 9.23
C GLN A 160 11.50 -12.27 9.70
N GLU A 161 10.54 -12.64 8.84
CA GLU A 161 9.52 -13.66 9.17
C GLU A 161 10.11 -15.03 9.44
N GLN A 162 11.09 -15.43 8.63
CA GLN A 162 11.79 -16.70 8.79
C GLN A 162 12.58 -16.70 10.10
N GLN A 163 13.30 -15.62 10.41
CA GLN A 163 14.01 -15.47 11.67
C GLN A 163 13.06 -15.53 12.87
N LEU A 164 11.90 -14.87 12.79
CA LEU A 164 10.89 -14.92 13.84
C LEU A 164 10.41 -16.36 14.07
N SER A 165 10.15 -17.09 12.99
CA SER A 165 9.73 -18.50 13.06
C SER A 165 10.82 -19.39 13.66
N ASN A 166 12.08 -19.17 13.29
CA ASN A 166 13.23 -19.86 13.87
C ASN A 166 13.37 -19.59 15.37
N TYR A 167 13.17 -18.34 15.83
CA TYR A 167 13.20 -18.01 17.25
C TYR A 167 12.05 -18.64 18.04
N LEU A 168 10.86 -18.75 17.43
CA LEU A 168 9.72 -19.44 18.03
C LEU A 168 9.97 -20.94 18.20
N GLN A 169 10.60 -21.57 17.21
CA GLN A 169 10.98 -22.99 17.29
C GLN A 169 12.12 -23.24 18.27
N GLY A 170 13.11 -22.32 18.32
CA GLY A 170 14.25 -22.39 19.22
C GLY A 170 13.97 -21.90 20.64
N ASP A 171 12.72 -21.63 21.00
CA ASP A 171 12.29 -21.13 22.32
C ASP A 171 13.00 -19.83 22.80
N GLN A 172 13.53 -19.04 21.86
CA GLN A 172 14.19 -17.76 22.16
C GLN A 172 13.15 -16.63 22.23
N PHE A 173 12.37 -16.61 23.31
CA PHE A 173 11.24 -15.70 23.46
C PHE A 173 11.60 -14.22 23.47
N LEU A 174 12.75 -13.84 24.03
CA LEU A 174 13.16 -12.43 24.12
C LEU A 174 13.46 -11.82 22.75
N LYS A 175 14.21 -12.54 21.90
CA LYS A 175 14.52 -12.11 20.54
C LYS A 175 13.28 -12.16 19.65
N ALA A 176 12.45 -13.20 19.80
CA ALA A 176 11.18 -13.31 19.11
C ALA A 176 10.24 -12.14 19.46
N LEU A 177 10.15 -11.75 20.73
CA LEU A 177 9.31 -10.64 21.17
C LEU A 177 9.79 -9.30 20.60
N LYS A 178 11.09 -9.02 20.66
CA LYS A 178 11.69 -7.80 20.09
C LYS A 178 11.41 -7.69 18.59
N LEU A 179 11.58 -8.79 17.84
CA LEU A 179 11.34 -8.84 16.39
C LEU A 179 9.85 -8.79 16.03
N ALA A 180 8.99 -9.43 16.83
CA ALA A 180 7.54 -9.38 16.61
C ALA A 180 6.95 -7.99 16.87
N LEU A 181 7.50 -7.25 17.84
CA LEU A 181 7.12 -5.87 18.12
C LEU A 181 7.60 -4.93 17.01
N SER A 182 8.83 -5.08 16.51
CA SER A 182 9.31 -4.28 15.37
C SER A 182 8.50 -4.53 14.09
N LEU A 183 8.08 -5.78 13.85
CA LEU A 183 7.21 -6.16 12.73
C LEU A 183 5.72 -5.79 12.93
N ASN A 184 5.35 -5.24 14.09
CA ASN A 184 3.98 -4.90 14.48
C ASN A 184 2.96 -6.05 14.26
N LYS A 185 3.29 -7.27 14.73
CA LYS A 185 2.45 -8.46 14.55
C LYS A 185 1.73 -8.89 15.83
N PRO A 186 0.49 -8.41 16.09
CA PRO A 186 -0.19 -8.64 17.36
C PRO A 186 -0.50 -10.12 17.62
N LEU A 187 -0.76 -10.93 16.58
CA LEU A 187 -1.07 -12.35 16.76
C LEU A 187 0.17 -13.18 17.14
N HIS A 188 1.34 -12.85 16.59
CA HIS A 188 2.59 -13.52 16.94
C HIS A 188 3.05 -13.12 18.35
N VAL A 189 2.96 -11.84 18.71
CA VAL A 189 3.22 -11.39 20.08
C VAL A 189 2.30 -12.12 21.07
N LEU A 190 1.01 -12.31 20.73
CA LEU A 190 0.08 -13.05 21.58
C LEU A 190 0.50 -14.50 21.78
N LYS A 191 0.88 -15.20 20.69
CA LYS A 191 1.36 -16.59 20.77
C LYS A 191 2.62 -16.70 21.62
N ILE A 192 3.54 -15.75 21.48
CA ILE A 192 4.77 -15.66 22.29
C ILE A 192 4.39 -15.52 23.76
N VAL A 193 3.56 -14.53 24.10
CA VAL A 193 3.12 -14.27 25.48
C VAL A 193 2.39 -15.48 26.08
N GLN A 194 1.50 -16.13 25.32
CA GLN A 194 0.82 -17.35 25.77
C GLN A 194 1.78 -18.51 26.03
N ASN A 195 2.79 -18.69 25.18
CA ASN A 195 3.81 -19.72 25.39
C ASN A 195 4.68 -19.41 26.60
N ILE A 196 5.00 -18.13 26.86
CA ILE A 196 5.73 -17.72 28.07
C ILE A 196 4.88 -18.00 29.32
N ILE A 197 3.59 -17.63 29.32
CA ILE A 197 2.67 -17.90 30.44
C ILE A 197 2.58 -19.41 30.72
N LYS A 198 2.53 -20.24 29.68
CA LYS A 198 2.53 -21.71 29.84
C LYS A 198 3.84 -22.27 30.41
N LYS A 199 4.98 -21.60 30.16
CA LYS A 199 6.30 -22.04 30.61
C LYS A 199 6.69 -21.53 32.00
N GLY A 200 6.00 -20.52 32.52
CA GLY A 200 6.14 -20.03 33.90
C GLY A 200 6.37 -18.53 33.98
N GLU A 201 5.75 -17.89 34.97
CA GLU A 201 5.63 -16.44 35.16
C GLU A 201 6.96 -15.67 35.29
N PHE A 202 8.09 -16.36 35.50
CA PHE A 202 9.39 -15.72 35.77
C PHE A 202 10.07 -15.10 34.55
N GLY A 203 9.76 -15.55 33.32
CA GLY A 203 10.41 -15.01 32.11
C GLY A 203 9.79 -13.71 31.59
N LEU A 204 8.53 -13.42 31.92
CA LEU A 204 7.81 -12.29 31.31
C LEU A 204 8.27 -10.93 31.89
N ASN A 205 8.55 -10.88 33.19
CA ASN A 205 9.01 -9.65 33.85
C ASN A 205 10.39 -9.22 33.34
N ASP A 206 11.34 -10.15 33.26
CA ASP A 206 12.70 -9.86 32.79
C ASP A 206 12.71 -9.49 31.30
N THR A 207 11.91 -10.18 30.47
CA THR A 207 11.79 -9.87 29.05
C THR A 207 11.14 -8.51 28.79
N ILE A 208 10.17 -8.10 29.61
CA ILE A 208 9.51 -6.80 29.48
C ILE A 208 10.38 -5.67 30.04
N ALA A 209 11.16 -5.93 31.10
CA ALA A 209 12.09 -4.96 31.67
C ALA A 209 13.18 -4.53 30.65
N GLU A 210 13.65 -5.46 29.81
CA GLU A 210 14.65 -5.20 28.76
C GLU A 210 14.13 -4.51 27.48
N LEU A 211 12.82 -4.28 27.36
CA LEU A 211 12.24 -3.65 26.16
C LEU A 211 12.52 -2.14 26.10
N ARG A 212 12.71 -1.61 24.87
CA ARG A 212 12.76 -0.16 24.63
C ARG A 212 11.40 0.47 24.89
N ASN A 213 11.39 1.77 25.21
CA ASN A 213 10.17 2.53 25.48
C ASN A 213 9.18 2.47 24.29
N ASP A 214 9.63 2.60 23.05
CA ASP A 214 8.75 2.51 21.87
C ASP A 214 8.07 1.14 21.76
N GLN A 215 8.81 0.07 22.09
CA GLN A 215 8.30 -1.29 22.08
C GLN A 215 7.29 -1.54 23.22
N LYS A 216 7.50 -0.93 24.39
CA LYS A 216 6.54 -0.95 25.51
C LYS A 216 5.24 -0.22 25.14
N GLU A 217 5.30 0.88 24.40
CA GLU A 217 4.11 1.59 23.92
C GLU A 217 3.32 0.76 22.89
N GLN A 218 4.02 0.15 21.93
CA GLN A 218 3.40 -0.76 20.98
C GLN A 218 2.77 -1.97 21.67
N LEU A 219 3.46 -2.56 22.66
CA LEU A 219 2.93 -3.66 23.45
C LEU A 219 1.68 -3.24 24.22
N LEU A 220 1.63 -2.01 24.75
CA LEU A 220 0.45 -1.48 25.43
C LEU A 220 -0.75 -1.32 24.47
N LYS A 221 -0.53 -0.79 23.26
CA LYS A 221 -1.60 -0.71 22.23
C LYS A 221 -2.11 -2.09 21.83
N ILE A 222 -1.20 -3.06 21.69
CA ILE A 222 -1.54 -4.44 21.36
C ILE A 222 -2.31 -5.10 22.52
N ALA A 223 -1.85 -4.92 23.76
CA ALA A 223 -2.53 -5.41 24.95
C ALA A 223 -3.92 -4.79 25.11
N ALA A 224 -4.08 -3.52 24.72
CA ALA A 224 -5.36 -2.84 24.73
C ALA A 224 -6.36 -3.51 23.77
N ASN A 225 -5.91 -3.78 22.54
CA ASN A 225 -6.71 -4.52 21.56
C ASN A 225 -7.05 -5.94 22.06
N TRP A 226 -6.13 -6.64 22.72
CA TRP A 226 -6.42 -7.96 23.27
C TRP A 226 -7.44 -7.93 24.41
N ASN A 227 -7.43 -6.88 25.25
CA ASN A 227 -8.33 -6.78 26.38
C ASN A 227 -9.81 -6.58 25.97
N THR A 228 -10.06 -6.07 24.76
CA THR A 228 -11.41 -6.03 24.18
C THR A 228 -11.98 -7.43 23.93
N ASN A 229 -11.13 -8.43 23.71
CA ASN A 229 -11.51 -9.80 23.45
C ASN A 229 -11.48 -10.65 24.73
N SER A 230 -12.62 -11.21 25.10
CA SER A 230 -12.74 -12.05 26.31
C SER A 230 -11.84 -13.30 26.29
N LYS A 231 -11.50 -13.84 25.12
CA LYS A 231 -10.65 -15.03 24.98
C LYS A 231 -9.19 -14.77 25.36
N TYR A 232 -8.71 -13.55 25.12
CA TYR A 232 -7.31 -13.17 25.33
C TYR A 232 -7.12 -12.27 26.56
N CYS A 233 -8.14 -12.20 27.42
CA CYS A 233 -8.14 -11.40 28.63
C CYS A 233 -6.98 -11.79 29.57
N GLN A 234 -6.76 -13.08 29.82
CA GLN A 234 -5.73 -13.52 30.77
C GLN A 234 -4.31 -13.07 30.34
N PRO A 235 -3.84 -13.35 29.11
CA PRO A 235 -2.57 -12.80 28.62
C PRO A 235 -2.49 -11.27 28.63
N ALA A 236 -3.59 -10.59 28.28
CA ALA A 236 -3.63 -9.13 28.25
C ALA A 236 -3.48 -8.53 29.65
N GLN A 237 -4.17 -9.06 30.66
CA GLN A 237 -4.10 -8.57 32.04
C GLN A 237 -2.74 -8.80 32.69
N VAL A 238 -2.09 -9.94 32.42
CA VAL A 238 -0.72 -10.19 32.91
C VAL A 238 0.25 -9.18 32.31
N VAL A 239 0.21 -8.99 30.99
CA VAL A 239 1.07 -7.98 30.32
C VAL A 239 0.79 -6.58 30.84
N LEU A 240 -0.49 -6.21 31.02
CA LEU A 240 -0.87 -4.91 31.60
C LEU A 240 -0.35 -4.74 33.01
N ASN A 241 -0.45 -5.75 33.88
CA ASN A 241 0.05 -5.67 35.25
C ASN A 241 1.57 -5.42 35.29
N VAL A 242 2.33 -6.12 34.44
CA VAL A 242 3.79 -5.93 34.32
C VAL A 242 4.14 -4.56 33.75
N LEU A 243 3.39 -4.07 32.75
CA LEU A 243 3.60 -2.73 32.21
C LEU A 243 3.23 -1.64 33.24
N LEU A 244 2.20 -1.85 34.06
CA LEU A 244 1.76 -0.92 35.10
C LEU A 244 2.75 -0.86 36.27
N SER A 245 3.35 -1.99 36.68
CA SER A 245 4.40 -1.99 37.70
C SER A 245 5.67 -1.29 37.21
N GLU A 246 6.02 -1.43 35.92
CA GLU A 246 7.11 -0.69 35.27
C GLU A 246 6.79 0.81 35.05
N LEU A 247 5.52 1.16 34.86
CA LEU A 247 5.07 2.56 34.87
C LEU A 247 5.22 3.17 36.27
N GLN A 248 4.86 2.42 37.32
CA GLN A 248 4.98 2.84 38.71
C GLN A 248 6.45 3.01 39.14
N SER A 249 7.37 2.23 38.57
CA SER A 249 8.81 2.37 38.80
C SER A 249 9.45 3.59 38.10
N GLY A 250 8.68 4.34 37.30
CA GLY A 250 9.07 5.64 36.76
C GLY A 250 9.99 5.61 35.53
N LYS A 251 10.31 4.42 35.00
CA LYS A 251 11.20 4.24 33.84
C LYS A 251 10.52 4.49 32.49
N PHE A 252 9.20 4.59 32.46
CA PHE A 252 8.40 4.63 31.23
C PHE A 252 7.44 5.82 31.23
N ARG A 253 7.55 6.70 30.23
CA ARG A 253 6.62 7.82 29.97
C ARG A 253 6.34 7.94 28.47
N PRO A 254 5.33 7.26 27.95
CA PRO A 254 4.89 7.48 26.57
C PRO A 254 3.87 8.63 26.50
N SER A 255 3.88 9.32 25.37
CA SER A 255 2.88 10.35 25.03
C SER A 255 1.57 9.71 24.59
N GLY A 256 0.45 10.04 25.25
CA GLY A 256 -0.90 9.58 24.85
C GLY A 256 -1.45 8.37 25.59
N LEU A 257 -0.82 7.97 26.70
CA LEU A 257 -1.24 6.81 27.51
C LEU A 257 -2.64 6.97 28.12
N SER A 258 -3.07 8.21 28.40
CA SER A 258 -4.38 8.49 29.02
C SER A 258 -5.54 7.94 28.21
N ASN A 259 -5.58 8.22 26.91
CA ASN A 259 -6.71 7.80 26.06
C ASN A 259 -6.75 6.27 25.92
N THR A 260 -5.58 5.62 25.82
CA THR A 260 -5.51 4.16 25.76
C THR A 260 -5.88 3.51 27.09
N LEU A 261 -5.51 4.10 28.23
CA LEU A 261 -5.89 3.59 29.55
C LEU A 261 -7.37 3.81 29.84
N GLU A 262 -7.93 4.96 29.51
CA GLU A 262 -9.37 5.23 29.63
C GLU A 262 -10.19 4.21 28.84
N GLY A 263 -9.73 3.85 27.64
CA GLY A 263 -10.34 2.78 26.85
C GLY A 263 -10.22 1.39 27.49
N LEU A 264 -9.24 1.16 28.37
CA LEU A 264 -9.00 -0.15 29.00
C LEU A 264 -9.81 -0.38 30.27
N LEU A 265 -10.07 0.69 31.05
CA LEU A 265 -10.71 0.61 32.37
C LEU A 265 -12.08 -0.11 32.34
N PRO A 266 -13.02 0.19 31.42
CA PRO A 266 -14.32 -0.47 31.41
C PRO A 266 -14.22 -1.97 31.14
N TYR A 267 -13.28 -2.39 30.30
CA TYR A 267 -13.06 -3.81 30.01
C TYR A 267 -12.41 -4.53 31.19
N THR A 268 -11.42 -3.92 31.85
CA THR A 268 -10.81 -4.49 33.06
C THR A 268 -11.84 -4.66 34.17
N GLU A 269 -12.71 -3.67 34.39
CA GLU A 269 -13.79 -3.76 35.39
C GLU A 269 -14.79 -4.87 35.08
N ARG A 270 -15.17 -5.01 33.81
CA ARG A 270 -16.07 -6.08 33.37
C ARG A 270 -15.47 -7.46 33.60
N HIS A 271 -14.19 -7.64 33.28
CA HIS A 271 -13.49 -8.91 33.52
C HIS A 271 -13.32 -9.18 35.01
N PHE A 272 -13.02 -8.16 35.80
CA PHE A 272 -12.93 -8.25 37.26
C PHE A 272 -14.26 -8.68 37.88
N LYS A 273 -15.37 -8.03 37.50
CA LYS A 273 -16.72 -8.42 37.95
C LYS A 273 -17.03 -9.88 37.62
N ARG A 274 -16.70 -10.32 36.40
CA ARG A 274 -16.88 -11.72 35.99
C ARG A 274 -16.04 -12.68 36.84
N ALA A 275 -14.78 -12.34 37.13
CA ALA A 275 -13.91 -13.14 37.98
C ALA A 275 -14.45 -13.24 39.42
N THR A 276 -14.97 -12.15 39.98
CA THR A 276 -15.57 -12.15 41.32
C THR A 276 -16.81 -13.04 41.41
N GLN A 277 -17.64 -13.06 40.36
CA GLN A 277 -18.82 -13.96 40.30
C GLN A 277 -18.40 -15.43 40.27
N LEU A 278 -17.43 -15.79 39.40
CA LEU A 278 -16.90 -17.16 39.34
C LEU A 278 -16.30 -17.60 40.68
N LEU A 279 -15.64 -16.68 41.40
CA LEU A 279 -15.05 -16.96 42.71
C LEU A 279 -16.14 -17.19 43.78
N GLN A 280 -17.27 -16.47 43.72
CA GLN A 280 -18.43 -16.76 44.58
C GLN A 280 -19.03 -18.14 44.29
N ASP A 281 -19.16 -18.52 43.02
CA ASP A 281 -19.65 -19.84 42.61
C ASP A 281 -18.72 -20.96 43.12
N ILE A 282 -17.40 -20.76 43.05
CA ILE A 282 -16.41 -21.70 43.61
C ILE A 282 -16.56 -21.84 45.12
N TYR A 283 -16.79 -20.75 45.85
CA TYR A 283 -17.03 -20.84 47.29
C TYR A 283 -18.32 -21.59 47.62
N PHE A 284 -19.37 -21.43 46.82
CA PHE A 284 -20.59 -22.21 46.98
C PHE A 284 -20.32 -23.72 46.80
N ILE A 285 -19.55 -24.10 45.78
CA ILE A 285 -19.14 -25.50 45.56
C ILE A 285 -18.27 -26.01 46.72
N THR A 286 -17.36 -25.19 47.23
CA THR A 286 -16.50 -25.56 48.37
C THR A 286 -17.34 -25.75 49.63
N TYR A 287 -18.32 -24.89 49.84
CA TYR A 287 -19.28 -24.99 50.95
C TYR A 287 -20.11 -26.26 50.85
N THR A 288 -20.68 -26.58 49.67
CA THR A 288 -21.44 -27.82 49.49
C THR A 288 -20.57 -29.06 49.67
N MET A 289 -19.33 -29.03 49.19
CA MET A 289 -18.36 -30.10 49.42
C MET A 289 -18.05 -30.30 50.90
N ASN A 290 -17.86 -29.21 51.66
CA ASN A 290 -17.67 -29.26 53.11
C ASN A 290 -18.92 -29.76 53.86
N CYS A 291 -20.12 -29.40 53.42
CA CYS A 291 -21.38 -29.89 53.99
C CYS A 291 -21.67 -31.36 53.66
N MET A 292 -21.06 -31.93 52.61
CA MET A 292 -21.17 -33.36 52.28
C MET A 292 -20.12 -34.24 52.97
N GLN A 293 -19.00 -33.67 53.44
CA GLN A 293 -18.00 -34.38 54.23
C GLN A 293 -18.38 -34.83 55.68
N PRO A 294 -19.48 -34.41 56.34
CA PRO A 294 -19.82 -34.87 57.69
C PRO A 294 -20.12 -36.37 57.81
N HIS A 295 -20.38 -37.08 56.70
CA HIS A 295 -20.69 -38.51 56.72
C HIS A 295 -19.48 -39.45 56.62
N LEU A 296 -18.25 -38.94 56.59
CA LEU A 296 -17.01 -39.74 56.46
C LEU A 296 -16.13 -39.78 57.73
N ARG A 297 -16.62 -39.30 58.86
CA ARG A 297 -15.98 -39.52 60.18
C ARG A 297 -16.98 -40.05 61.20
N ILE A 298 -17.28 -41.35 61.09
CA ILE A 298 -17.65 -42.20 62.22
C ILE A 298 -16.94 -43.54 62.02
N ASN A 299 -15.79 -43.68 62.70
CA ASN A 299 -15.32 -44.93 63.29
C ASN A 299 -15.08 -44.61 64.77
#